data_AF-A0A4Y2VID9-F1
#
_entry.id   AF-A0A4Y2VID9-F1
#
_cell.length_a   1.000
_cell.length_b   1.000
_cell.length_c   1.000
_cell.angle_alpha   90.00
_cell.angle_beta   90.00
_cell.angle_gamma   90.00
#
_symmetry.space_group_name_H-M   'P 1'
#
loop_
_entity.id
_entity.type
_entity.pdbx_description
1 polymer ?
#
loop_
_entity_poly.entity_id
_entity_poly.type
_entity_poly.pdbx_seq_one_letter_code
_entity_poly.pdbx_strand_id
1 'polypeptide(L)'
;MNPEDEGNNVVEYVFQLKNRLKRCKGLALDKMLEMQTKRKVWYDRKTIKREFSKGDLVLVVSTNKPNKLAVEWKGPGKIEKKLSETNNVVSFEGKKDHNQVYHVNMLKPYHKQSELVNLMITEDKSDMEDMDENFPAIDSKKTLFNFDEINEGSSLNDKLNEQQITCC
;
A
#
# COMPACT_ATOMS: atom_id res chain seq x y z
N MET A 1 42.35 20.48 32.13
CA MET A 1 41.77 19.48 31.19
C MET A 1 42.55 19.55 29.90
N ASN A 2 42.99 18.39 29.38
CA ASN A 2 43.69 18.32 28.10
C ASN A 2 42.68 18.46 26.94
N PRO A 3 42.93 19.32 25.95
CA PRO A 3 42.02 19.55 24.83
C PRO A 3 41.82 18.31 23.92
N GLU A 4 42.75 17.35 23.98
CA GLU A 4 42.65 16.07 23.27
C GLU A 4 41.58 15.14 23.88
N ASP A 5 41.32 15.26 25.19
CA ASP A 5 40.38 14.41 25.93
C ASP A 5 38.92 14.80 25.65
N GLU A 6 38.66 16.11 25.47
CA GLU A 6 37.35 16.62 25.06
C GLU A 6 36.97 16.19 23.64
N GLY A 7 37.95 16.14 22.72
CA GLY A 7 37.75 15.67 21.35
C GLY A 7 37.38 14.19 21.27
N ASN A 8 37.95 13.36 22.12
CA ASN A 8 37.65 11.92 22.19
C ASN A 8 36.24 11.66 22.74
N ASN A 9 35.78 12.45 23.72
CA ASN A 9 34.43 12.37 24.27
C ASN A 9 33.33 12.67 23.23
N VAL A 10 33.55 13.68 22.38
CA VAL A 10 32.61 14.04 21.31
C VAL A 10 32.49 12.94 20.25
N VAL A 11 33.62 12.33 19.86
CA VAL A 11 33.63 11.23 18.88
C VAL A 11 32.88 10.02 19.41
N GLU A 12 33.09 9.67 20.69
CA GLU A 12 32.37 8.59 21.34
C GLU A 12 30.85 8.84 21.38
N TYR A 13 30.44 10.06 21.75
CA TYR A 13 29.02 10.43 21.76
C TYR A 13 28.37 10.33 20.37
N VAL A 14 29.03 10.84 19.33
CA VAL A 14 28.53 10.78 17.94
C VAL A 14 28.39 9.32 17.49
N PHE A 15 29.35 8.47 17.83
CA PHE A 15 29.30 7.04 17.53
C PHE A 15 28.12 6.34 18.23
N GLN A 16 27.93 6.59 19.52
CA GLN A 16 26.80 6.06 20.28
C GLN A 16 25.47 6.54 19.71
N LEU A 17 25.36 7.82 19.32
CA LEU A 17 24.16 8.39 18.69
C LEU A 17 23.85 7.71 17.35
N LYS A 18 24.86 7.51 16.49
CA LYS A 18 24.71 6.81 15.21
C LYS A 18 24.19 5.38 15.42
N ASN A 19 24.75 4.65 16.37
CA ASN A 19 24.33 3.29 16.68
C ASN A 19 22.89 3.24 17.21
N ARG A 20 22.51 4.20 18.06
CA ARG A 20 21.12 4.34 18.52
C ARG A 20 20.15 4.60 17.38
N LEU A 21 20.50 5.50 16.45
CA LEU A 21 19.66 5.81 15.29
C LEU A 21 19.52 4.60 14.35
N LYS A 22 20.62 3.87 14.08
CA LYS A 22 20.58 2.62 13.31
C LYS A 22 19.64 1.59 13.95
N ARG A 23 19.73 1.42 15.28
CA ARG A 23 18.85 0.51 16.03
C ARG A 23 17.38 0.92 15.94
N CYS A 24 17.07 2.20 16.13
CA CYS A 24 15.70 2.70 15.99
C CYS A 24 15.16 2.50 14.58
N LYS A 25 15.98 2.71 13.55
CA LYS A 25 15.61 2.45 12.15
C LYS A 25 15.28 0.97 11.91
N GLY A 26 16.12 0.06 12.40
CA GLY A 26 15.86 -1.38 12.32
C GLY A 26 14.53 -1.75 12.96
N LEU A 27 14.29 -1.32 14.21
CA LEU A 27 13.04 -1.57 14.92
C LEU A 27 11.80 -1.01 14.18
N ALA A 28 11.92 0.19 13.60
CA ALA A 28 10.82 0.79 12.84
C ALA A 28 10.49 -0.03 11.58
N LEU A 29 11.51 -0.49 10.85
CA LEU A 29 11.33 -1.33 9.66
C LEU A 29 10.72 -2.70 10.00
N ASP A 30 11.21 -3.34 11.07
CA ASP A 30 10.68 -4.63 11.52
C ASP A 30 9.19 -4.52 11.88
N LYS A 31 8.82 -3.50 12.65
CA LYS A 31 7.42 -3.25 13.05
C LYS A 31 6.54 -2.90 11.85
N MET A 32 7.07 -2.12 10.91
CA MET A 32 6.37 -1.79 9.67
C MET A 32 6.07 -3.06 8.84
N LEU A 33 7.05 -3.94 8.67
CA LEU A 33 6.90 -5.18 7.89
C LEU A 33 5.94 -6.16 8.59
N GLU A 34 6.06 -6.31 9.91
CA GLU A 34 5.16 -7.12 10.72
C GLU A 34 3.71 -6.64 10.54
N MET A 35 3.49 -5.33 10.63
CA MET A 35 2.17 -4.74 10.49
C MET A 35 1.64 -4.82 9.06
N GLN A 36 2.48 -4.64 8.04
CA GLN A 36 2.11 -4.83 6.64
C GLN A 36 1.62 -6.25 6.36
N THR A 37 2.30 -7.26 6.93
CA THR A 37 1.92 -8.67 6.80
C THR A 37 0.58 -8.94 7.46
N LYS A 38 0.37 -8.45 8.69
CA LYS A 38 -0.91 -8.57 9.39
C LYS A 38 -2.05 -7.90 8.63
N ARG A 39 -1.82 -6.69 8.09
CA ARG A 39 -2.79 -5.95 7.28
C ARG A 39 -3.21 -6.73 6.04
N LYS A 40 -2.25 -7.27 5.29
CA LYS A 40 -2.53 -8.09 4.11
C LYS A 40 -3.45 -9.26 4.45
N VAL A 41 -3.11 -10.04 5.48
CA VAL A 41 -3.93 -11.18 5.92
C VAL A 41 -5.32 -10.74 6.36
N TRP A 42 -5.42 -9.63 7.11
CA TRP A 42 -6.69 -9.12 7.62
C TRP A 42 -7.63 -8.65 6.50
N TYR A 43 -7.13 -7.82 5.58
CA TYR A 43 -7.92 -7.28 4.48
C TYR A 43 -8.26 -8.35 3.43
N ASP A 44 -7.34 -9.29 3.17
CA ASP A 44 -7.58 -10.36 2.18
C ASP A 44 -8.51 -11.47 2.71
N ARG A 45 -8.75 -11.56 4.03
CA ARG A 45 -9.53 -12.64 4.67
C ARG A 45 -10.94 -12.82 4.10
N LYS A 46 -11.63 -11.73 3.75
CA LYS A 46 -12.99 -11.77 3.17
C LYS A 46 -13.00 -11.49 1.65
N THR A 47 -11.84 -11.50 1.00
CA THR A 47 -11.73 -11.19 -0.43
C THR A 47 -12.19 -12.38 -1.26
N ILE A 48 -13.30 -12.17 -1.98
CA ILE A 48 -13.82 -13.13 -2.96
C ILE A 48 -13.12 -12.87 -4.29
N LYS A 49 -12.51 -13.91 -4.87
CA LYS A 49 -11.93 -13.83 -6.22
C LYS A 49 -13.05 -13.60 -7.23
N ARG A 50 -13.01 -12.47 -7.91
CA ARG A 50 -13.90 -12.12 -9.02
C ARG A 50 -13.11 -12.23 -10.30
N GLU A 51 -13.50 -13.15 -11.16
CA GLU A 51 -12.90 -13.31 -12.48
C GLU A 51 -13.97 -13.08 -13.54
N PHE A 52 -13.55 -12.42 -14.61
CA PHE A 52 -14.40 -12.14 -15.75
C PHE A 52 -13.70 -12.56 -17.04
N SER A 53 -14.50 -13.09 -17.96
CA SER A 53 -14.06 -13.53 -19.27
C SER A 53 -14.44 -12.53 -20.36
N LYS A 54 -13.75 -12.60 -21.49
CA LYS A 54 -14.10 -11.81 -22.68
C LYS A 54 -15.55 -12.15 -23.09
N GLY A 55 -16.38 -11.13 -23.20
CA GLY A 55 -17.78 -11.26 -23.56
C GLY A 55 -18.76 -11.13 -22.39
N ASP A 56 -18.30 -11.23 -21.15
CA ASP A 56 -19.16 -11.09 -19.97
C ASP A 56 -19.73 -9.67 -19.87
N LEU A 57 -20.99 -9.60 -19.45
CA LEU A 57 -21.67 -8.33 -19.16
C LEU A 57 -21.43 -7.93 -17.71
N VAL A 58 -21.06 -6.68 -17.51
CA VAL A 58 -20.73 -6.12 -16.20
C VAL A 58 -21.35 -4.74 -15.99
N LEU A 59 -21.60 -4.42 -14.73
CA LEU A 59 -21.91 -3.08 -14.26
C LEU A 59 -20.63 -2.40 -13.78
N VAL A 60 -20.48 -1.12 -14.06
CA VAL A 60 -19.31 -0.32 -13.66
C VAL A 60 -19.73 0.78 -12.69
N VAL A 61 -18.99 0.96 -11.59
CA VAL A 61 -19.20 2.11 -10.69
C VAL A 61 -18.90 3.42 -11.42
N SER A 62 -19.84 4.36 -11.36
CA SER A 62 -19.60 5.73 -11.79
C SER A 62 -18.66 6.45 -10.83
N THR A 63 -17.57 7.00 -11.35
CA THR A 63 -16.66 7.89 -10.60
C THR A 63 -17.27 9.27 -10.36
N ASN A 64 -18.13 9.72 -11.29
CA ASN A 64 -18.82 10.99 -11.18
C ASN A 64 -20.05 10.79 -10.31
N LYS A 65 -19.91 11.07 -9.02
CA LYS A 65 -20.99 10.93 -8.03
C LYS A 65 -21.54 12.32 -7.68
N PRO A 66 -22.86 12.49 -7.56
CA PRO A 66 -23.44 13.77 -7.15
C PRO A 66 -23.14 14.09 -5.68
N ASN A 67 -22.95 13.09 -4.82
CA ASN A 67 -22.54 13.25 -3.43
C ASN A 67 -21.64 12.08 -2.95
N LYS A 68 -21.05 12.19 -1.76
CA LYS A 68 -20.06 11.21 -1.25
C LYS A 68 -20.64 9.80 -1.02
N LEU A 69 -21.94 9.71 -0.68
CA LEU A 69 -22.59 8.47 -0.29
C LEU A 69 -23.37 7.79 -1.44
N ALA A 70 -23.60 8.49 -2.55
CA ALA A 70 -24.26 7.91 -3.72
C ALA A 70 -23.27 7.02 -4.47
N VAL A 71 -23.65 5.75 -4.62
CA VAL A 71 -22.98 4.82 -5.53
C VAL A 71 -23.92 4.56 -6.69
N GLU A 72 -23.53 5.04 -7.87
CA GLU A 72 -24.27 4.80 -9.11
C GLU A 72 -23.54 3.71 -9.92
N TRP A 73 -24.30 2.72 -10.39
CA TRP A 73 -23.81 1.66 -11.26
C TRP A 73 -24.30 1.90 -12.69
N LYS A 74 -23.37 1.97 -13.65
CA LYS A 74 -23.62 2.14 -15.07
C LYS A 74 -23.61 0.79 -15.75
N GLY A 75 -24.60 0.51 -16.59
CA GLY A 75 -24.82 -0.82 -17.17
C GLY A 75 -24.93 -0.85 -18.68
N PRO A 76 -25.20 -2.05 -19.20
CA PRO A 76 -24.26 -3.16 -19.15
C PRO A 76 -23.07 -2.86 -20.06
N GLY A 77 -21.86 -2.92 -19.51
CA GLY A 77 -20.63 -2.92 -20.27
C GLY A 77 -20.22 -4.34 -20.63
N LYS A 78 -19.63 -4.54 -21.80
CA LYS A 78 -19.08 -5.82 -22.24
C LYS A 78 -17.57 -5.84 -22.04
N ILE A 79 -17.06 -6.90 -21.42
CA ILE A 79 -15.62 -7.09 -21.26
C ILE A 79 -15.01 -7.50 -22.59
N GLU A 80 -14.07 -6.70 -23.07
CA GLU A 80 -13.39 -6.96 -24.34
C GLU A 80 -12.09 -7.73 -24.15
N LYS A 81 -11.32 -7.38 -23.12
CA LYS A 81 -10.03 -8.00 -22.83
C LYS A 81 -9.66 -7.85 -21.35
N LYS A 82 -9.04 -8.89 -20.80
CA LYS A 82 -8.35 -8.88 -19.51
C LYS A 82 -6.91 -8.38 -19.72
N LEU A 83 -6.52 -7.30 -19.04
CA LEU A 83 -5.14 -6.78 -19.10
C LEU A 83 -4.28 -7.35 -17.98
N SER A 84 -4.86 -7.56 -16.80
CA SER A 84 -4.20 -8.15 -15.64
C SER A 84 -5.22 -8.93 -14.82
N GLU A 85 -4.79 -9.57 -13.73
CA GLU A 85 -5.71 -10.23 -12.79
C GLU A 85 -6.78 -9.25 -12.28
N THR A 86 -6.39 -7.99 -12.05
CA THR A 86 -7.24 -6.96 -11.48
C THR A 86 -7.77 -5.93 -12.48
N ASN A 87 -7.19 -5.80 -13.67
CA ASN A 87 -7.56 -4.74 -14.62
C ASN A 87 -8.18 -5.33 -15.89
N ASN A 88 -9.36 -4.83 -16.25
CA ASN A 88 -10.14 -5.28 -17.41
C ASN A 88 -10.57 -4.09 -18.27
N VAL A 89 -10.63 -4.31 -19.59
CA VAL A 89 -11.17 -3.34 -20.55
C VAL A 89 -12.66 -3.60 -20.72
N VAL A 90 -13.46 -2.56 -20.47
CA VAL A 90 -14.91 -2.61 -20.64
C VAL A 90 -15.33 -1.65 -21.74
N SER A 91 -16.20 -2.13 -22.63
CA SER A 91 -16.82 -1.38 -23.72
C SER A 91 -18.31 -1.20 -23.44
N PHE A 92 -18.90 -0.07 -23.80
CA PHE A 92 -20.34 0.17 -23.64
C PHE A 92 -21.03 0.26 -25.01
N GLU A 93 -22.22 -0.33 -25.12
CA GLU A 93 -23.02 -0.23 -26.35
C GLU A 93 -23.38 1.24 -26.63
N GLY A 94 -23.12 1.69 -27.86
CA GLY A 94 -23.35 3.07 -28.31
C GLY A 94 -22.13 4.00 -28.25
N LYS A 95 -21.00 3.54 -27.69
CA LYS A 95 -19.77 4.31 -27.55
C LYS A 95 -18.56 3.52 -28.09
N LYS A 96 -18.49 3.39 -29.42
CA LYS A 96 -17.49 2.54 -30.12
C LYS A 96 -16.02 2.91 -29.83
N ASP A 97 -15.73 4.13 -29.41
CA ASP A 97 -14.36 4.63 -29.20
C ASP A 97 -13.96 4.79 -27.72
N HIS A 98 -14.78 4.30 -26.76
CA HIS A 98 -14.55 4.53 -25.34
C HIS A 98 -14.30 3.23 -24.58
N ASN A 99 -13.28 2.50 -25.01
CA ASN A 99 -12.71 1.42 -24.23
C ASN A 99 -11.97 2.01 -23.03
N GLN A 100 -12.50 1.76 -21.83
CA GLN A 100 -11.88 2.23 -20.59
C GLN A 100 -11.41 1.04 -19.76
N VAL A 101 -10.27 1.21 -19.12
CA VAL A 101 -9.70 0.24 -18.18
C VAL A 101 -10.32 0.47 -16.81
N TYR A 102 -10.85 -0.59 -16.23
CA TYR A 102 -11.39 -0.60 -14.88
C TYR A 102 -10.74 -1.69 -14.04
N HIS A 103 -10.52 -1.35 -12.76
CA HIS A 103 -10.15 -2.32 -11.75
C HIS A 103 -11.37 -3.22 -11.42
N VAL A 104 -11.14 -4.50 -11.14
CA VAL A 104 -12.15 -5.53 -10.86
C VAL A 104 -13.10 -5.14 -9.72
N ASN A 105 -12.61 -4.37 -8.74
CA ASN A 105 -13.41 -3.86 -7.63
C ASN A 105 -14.51 -2.87 -8.06
N MET A 106 -14.36 -2.22 -9.21
CA MET A 106 -15.36 -1.33 -9.78
C MET A 106 -16.38 -2.06 -10.65
N LEU A 107 -16.23 -3.37 -10.82
CA LEU A 107 -17.06 -4.21 -11.68
C LEU A 107 -17.97 -5.11 -10.86
N LYS A 108 -19.20 -5.29 -11.34
CA LYS A 108 -20.13 -6.32 -10.85
C LYS A 108 -20.65 -7.14 -12.03
N PRO A 109 -20.86 -8.46 -11.88
CA PRO A 109 -21.56 -9.25 -12.88
C PRO A 109 -22.95 -8.66 -13.17
N TYR A 110 -23.29 -8.51 -14.44
CA TYR A 110 -24.63 -8.12 -14.85
C TYR A 110 -25.46 -9.37 -15.12
N HIS A 111 -26.44 -9.63 -14.26
CA HIS A 111 -27.43 -10.67 -14.47
C HIS A 111 -28.70 -10.05 -15.04
N LYS A 112 -29.04 -10.40 -16.28
CA LYS A 112 -30.33 -10.03 -16.86
C LYS A 112 -31.41 -10.77 -16.06
N GLN A 113 -32.13 -10.06 -15.21
CA GLN A 113 -33.24 -10.64 -14.48
C GLN A 113 -34.32 -11.07 -15.50
N SER A 114 -34.73 -12.34 -15.46
CA SER A 114 -36.08 -12.68 -15.89
C SER A 114 -37.04 -12.02 -14.91
N GLU A 115 -38.14 -11.47 -15.39
CA GLU A 115 -39.14 -10.78 -14.57
C GLU A 115 -39.50 -11.64 -13.33
N LEU A 116 -39.50 -11.02 -12.12
CA LEU A 116 -39.70 -11.60 -10.78
C LEU A 116 -38.40 -12.23 -10.20
N VAL A 117 -37.76 -11.77 -9.12
CA VAL A 117 -38.26 -11.54 -7.74
C VAL A 117 -37.27 -10.61 -6.99
N ASN A 118 -37.74 -9.64 -6.19
CA ASN A 118 -36.87 -8.94 -5.23
C ASN A 118 -36.79 -9.75 -3.92
N LEU A 119 -35.71 -10.52 -3.72
CA LEU A 119 -35.42 -11.15 -2.44
C LEU A 119 -34.41 -10.29 -1.67
N MET A 120 -34.84 -9.68 -0.56
CA MET A 120 -33.93 -9.00 0.36
C MET A 120 -33.28 -10.05 1.28
N ILE A 121 -32.08 -10.50 0.92
CA ILE A 121 -31.24 -11.28 1.83
C ILE A 121 -30.43 -10.29 2.67
N THR A 122 -30.79 -10.11 3.94
CA THR A 122 -29.91 -9.50 4.93
C THR A 122 -28.93 -10.56 5.41
N GLU A 123 -27.71 -10.55 4.87
CA GLU A 123 -26.62 -11.31 5.46
C GLU A 123 -26.18 -10.59 6.74
N ASP A 124 -26.35 -11.27 7.89
CA ASP A 124 -25.77 -10.84 9.17
C ASP A 124 -24.24 -10.85 9.03
N LYS A 125 -23.69 -9.67 8.74
CA LYS A 125 -22.27 -9.45 8.88
C LYS A 125 -21.98 -9.39 10.36
N SER A 126 -21.26 -10.39 10.87
CA SER A 126 -20.51 -10.22 12.10
C SER A 126 -19.54 -9.06 11.88
N ASP A 127 -19.91 -7.91 12.44
CA ASP A 127 -19.07 -6.73 12.56
C ASP A 127 -17.91 -7.12 13.48
N MET A 128 -16.75 -7.40 12.89
CA MET A 128 -15.50 -7.32 13.65
C MET A 128 -15.18 -5.84 13.75
N GLU A 129 -15.01 -5.36 14.97
CA GLU A 129 -14.63 -3.97 15.26
C GLU A 129 -13.49 -3.51 14.36
N ASP A 130 -13.76 -2.44 13.60
CA ASP A 130 -12.79 -1.76 12.74
C ASP A 130 -11.79 -1.02 13.64
N MET A 131 -10.72 -1.71 14.05
CA MET A 131 -9.49 -1.03 14.49
C MET A 131 -8.81 -0.41 13.27
N ASP A 132 -9.38 0.69 12.76
CA ASP A 132 -8.78 1.50 11.71
C ASP A 132 -7.67 2.38 12.33
N GLU A 133 -6.55 1.76 12.67
CA GLU A 133 -5.30 2.49 12.84
C GLU A 133 -4.83 2.94 11.44
N ASN A 134 -5.42 4.04 10.96
CA ASN A 134 -5.04 4.69 9.72
C ASN A 134 -3.63 5.28 9.85
N PHE A 135 -2.62 4.43 9.68
CA PHE A 135 -1.25 4.85 9.48
C PHE A 135 -1.00 5.05 7.98
N PRO A 136 -0.47 6.22 7.57
CA PRO A 136 -0.21 6.49 6.17
C PRO A 136 0.69 5.41 5.56
N ALA A 137 0.43 5.04 4.32
CA ALA A 137 1.35 4.26 3.51
C ALA A 137 2.59 5.14 3.25
N ILE A 138 3.60 5.00 4.09
CA ILE A 138 4.89 5.65 3.86
C ILE A 138 5.52 4.91 2.70
N ASP A 139 5.52 5.55 1.53
CA ASP A 139 6.25 5.09 0.36
C ASP A 139 7.70 4.91 0.82
N SER A 140 8.20 3.69 0.72
CA SER A 140 9.53 3.29 1.17
C SER A 140 10.61 3.81 0.23
N LYS A 141 10.53 5.09 -0.17
CA LYS A 141 11.72 5.83 -0.56
C LYS A 141 12.65 5.74 0.64
N LYS A 142 13.73 4.98 0.45
CA LYS A 142 14.88 4.87 1.36
C LYS A 142 15.00 6.17 2.13
N THR A 143 14.80 6.06 3.44
CA THR A 143 14.91 7.18 4.37
C THR A 143 16.13 8.01 3.96
N LEU A 144 15.93 9.31 3.75
CA LEU A 144 16.86 10.31 3.21
C LEU A 144 18.21 10.42 3.95
N PHE A 145 18.44 9.57 4.96
CA PHE A 145 19.66 9.47 5.73
C PHE A 145 20.45 8.26 5.26
N ASN A 146 21.32 8.49 4.28
CA ASN A 146 22.39 7.57 3.96
C ASN A 146 23.50 7.76 5.00
N PHE A 147 23.58 6.85 5.97
CA PHE A 147 24.65 6.90 6.97
C PHE A 147 26.03 6.73 6.34
N ASP A 148 26.13 6.17 5.14
CA ASP A 148 27.40 6.00 4.43
C ASP A 148 27.91 7.36 3.93
N GLU A 149 27.01 8.17 3.36
CA GLU A 149 27.29 9.55 2.89
C GLU A 149 27.66 10.50 4.04
N ILE A 150 27.04 10.33 5.21
CA ILE A 150 27.37 11.10 6.43
C ILE A 150 28.78 10.74 6.95
N ASN A 151 29.23 9.49 6.77
CA ASN A 151 30.56 9.06 7.18
C ASN A 151 31.65 9.55 6.22
N GLU A 152 31.34 9.69 4.93
CA GLU A 152 32.27 10.26 3.94
C GLU A 152 32.47 11.77 4.14
N GLY A 153 31.42 12.50 4.54
CA GLY A 153 31.46 13.95 4.76
C GLY A 153 32.01 14.39 6.13
N SER A 154 32.19 13.48 7.07
CA SER A 154 32.75 13.77 8.39
C SER A 154 34.12 13.09 8.50
N SER A 155 35.19 13.83 8.78
CA SER A 155 36.58 13.32 8.98
C SER A 155 36.73 12.38 10.21
N LEU A 156 35.67 11.63 10.54
CA LEU A 156 35.59 10.67 11.63
C LEU A 156 36.35 9.38 11.31
N ASN A 157 36.47 9.02 10.02
CA ASN A 157 37.26 7.86 9.60
C ASN A 157 38.75 8.01 9.96
N ASP A 158 39.26 9.24 10.05
CA ASP A 158 40.66 9.53 10.40
C ASP A 158 40.95 9.42 11.92
N LYS A 159 39.91 9.33 12.75
CA LYS A 159 39.99 9.33 14.23
C LYS A 159 39.47 8.04 14.88
N LEU A 160 38.96 7.10 14.10
CA LEU A 160 38.38 5.84 14.57
C LEU A 160 39.35 4.68 14.28
N ASN A 161 39.50 3.77 15.23
CA ASN A 161 40.36 2.59 15.06
C ASN A 161 39.66 1.49 14.24
N GLU A 162 40.39 0.57 13.61
CA GLU A 162 39.86 -0.42 12.64
C GLU A 162 38.67 -1.25 13.17
N GLN A 163 38.64 -1.55 14.47
CA GLN A 163 37.54 -2.26 15.15
C GLN A 163 36.23 -1.45 15.25
N GLN A 164 36.31 -0.12 15.21
CA GLN A 164 35.15 0.79 15.18
C GLN A 164 34.64 1.01 13.75
N ILE A 165 35.50 0.75 12.75
CA ILE A 165 35.17 0.84 11.33
C ILE A 165 34.44 -0.43 10.86
N THR A 166 34.80 -1.62 11.35
CA THR A 166 34.25 -2.90 10.86
C THR A 166 32.81 -3.21 11.29
N CYS A 167 32.27 -2.47 12.27
CA CYS A 167 30.89 -2.63 12.74
C CYS A 167 29.92 -1.58 12.13
N CYS A 168 30.41 -0.78 11.17
CA CYS A 168 29.64 0.25 10.45
C CYS A 168 28.74 -0.35 9.35
#